data_AF-A0AA43AB46-F1
#
_entry.id   AF-A0AA43AB46-F1
#
_cell.length_a   1.000
_cell.length_b   1.000
_cell.length_c   1.000
_cell.angle_alpha   90.00
_cell.angle_beta   90.00
_cell.angle_gamma   90.00
#
_symmetry.space_group_name_H-M   'P 1'
#
loop_
_entity.id
_entity.type
_entity.pdbx_description
1 polymer ?
#
loop_
_entity_poly.entity_id
_entity_poly.type
_entity_poly.pdbx_seq_one_letter_code
_entity_poly.pdbx_strand_id
1 'polypeptide(L)'
;MIFANPKELLCWFKSSHPDHHFKDRFLNNIHLYGTTVIFKILKKRPELSPVCPGQKAGKLFANGHNCTQAVLQATTGRKDRDIMKMAKAFGGGISDRKCLCGAVTGGLMALGLKGKSNKSGELIDRFRKDQGATCCVALSRGLKWKSKEHRNNCRRITEETARTVSDML
;
A
#
# COMPACT_ATOMS: atom_id res chain seq x y z
N MET A 1 -16.01 -6.09 -13.97
CA MET A 1 -14.99 -6.67 -13.07
C MET A 1 -15.71 -7.53 -12.05
N ILE A 2 -15.32 -8.80 -11.90
CA ILE A 2 -15.84 -9.68 -10.85
C ILE A 2 -14.86 -9.56 -9.68
N PHE A 3 -15.32 -9.10 -8.52
CA PHE A 3 -14.50 -8.96 -7.31
C PHE A 3 -14.67 -10.21 -6.44
N ALA A 4 -13.57 -10.81 -5.99
CA ALA A 4 -13.59 -12.11 -5.32
C ALA A 4 -14.05 -12.04 -3.85
N ASN A 5 -14.09 -10.83 -3.26
CA ASN A 5 -14.53 -10.61 -1.88
C ASN A 5 -15.11 -9.19 -1.67
N PRO A 6 -16.13 -9.00 -0.80
CA PRO A 6 -16.62 -7.69 -0.36
C PRO A 6 -15.55 -6.66 0.01
N LYS A 7 -14.41 -7.10 0.57
CA LYS A 7 -13.27 -6.22 0.92
C LYS A 7 -12.54 -5.67 -0.30
N GLU A 8 -12.42 -6.46 -1.37
CA GLU A 8 -11.81 -6.03 -2.64
C GLU A 8 -12.72 -5.06 -3.39
N LEU A 9 -14.03 -5.33 -3.40
CA LEU A 9 -15.03 -4.42 -3.95
C LEU A 9 -14.99 -3.06 -3.24
N LEU A 10 -14.93 -3.06 -1.91
CA LEU A 10 -14.83 -1.83 -1.12
C LEU A 10 -13.52 -1.07 -1.36
N CYS A 11 -12.42 -1.81 -1.56
CA CYS A 11 -11.11 -1.25 -1.87
C CYS A 11 -11.09 -0.59 -3.27
N TRP A 12 -11.60 -1.29 -4.28
CA TRP A 12 -11.73 -0.77 -5.63
C TRP A 12 -12.65 0.46 -5.65
N PHE A 13 -13.83 0.38 -5.04
CA PHE A 13 -14.80 1.47 -4.99
C PHE A 13 -14.22 2.76 -4.38
N LYS A 14 -13.46 2.63 -3.28
CA LYS A 14 -12.75 3.75 -2.63
C LYS A 14 -11.54 4.27 -3.42
N SER A 15 -10.94 3.45 -4.28
CA SER A 15 -9.83 3.86 -5.13
C SER A 15 -10.29 4.55 -6.42
N SER A 16 -11.46 4.19 -6.94
CA SER A 16 -12.06 4.75 -8.15
C SER A 16 -12.86 6.04 -7.90
N HIS A 17 -13.21 6.33 -6.65
CA HIS A 17 -13.92 7.55 -6.24
C HIS A 17 -13.20 8.21 -5.04
N PRO A 18 -12.09 8.94 -5.29
CA PRO A 18 -11.27 9.54 -4.24
C PRO A 18 -11.89 10.80 -3.59
N ASP A 19 -13.07 11.23 -4.02
CA ASP A 19 -13.67 12.48 -3.56
C ASP A 19 -14.02 12.46 -2.07
N HIS A 20 -13.42 13.43 -1.37
CA HIS A 20 -13.60 13.75 0.04
C HIS A 20 -15.02 14.24 0.41
N HIS A 21 -15.97 14.21 -0.53
CA HIS A 21 -17.35 14.71 -0.37
C HIS A 21 -18.37 13.65 0.06
N PHE A 22 -17.94 12.59 0.75
CA PHE A 22 -18.91 11.67 1.39
C PHE A 22 -19.76 12.39 2.44
N LYS A 23 -19.18 13.37 3.15
CA LYS A 23 -19.89 14.18 4.15
C LYS A 23 -21.14 14.83 3.55
N ASP A 24 -21.03 15.42 2.37
CA ASP A 24 -22.11 16.28 1.85
C ASP A 24 -23.25 15.46 1.25
N ARG A 25 -22.96 14.28 0.67
CA ARG A 25 -24.02 13.37 0.19
C ARG A 25 -24.78 12.67 1.32
N PHE A 26 -24.12 12.45 2.45
CA PHE A 26 -24.77 11.82 3.62
C PHE A 26 -25.54 12.85 4.46
N LEU A 27 -25.03 14.07 4.59
CA LEU A 27 -25.66 15.15 5.36
C LEU A 27 -26.97 15.67 4.73
N ASN A 28 -27.10 15.64 3.40
CA ASN A 28 -28.31 16.13 2.72
C ASN A 28 -29.55 15.23 2.89
N ASN A 29 -29.42 14.05 3.51
CA ASN A 29 -30.55 13.16 3.84
C ASN A 29 -30.88 13.11 5.35
N ILE A 30 -30.24 13.93 6.19
CA ILE A 30 -30.46 13.95 7.66
C ILE A 30 -31.33 15.15 8.08
N HIS A 31 -32.32 15.51 7.27
CA HIS A 31 -33.33 16.47 7.71
C HIS A 31 -34.47 15.85 8.53
N LEU A 32 -34.43 14.53 8.80
CA LEU A 32 -35.54 13.82 9.44
C LEU A 32 -35.32 13.38 10.90
N TYR A 33 -34.11 13.47 11.47
CA TYR A 33 -33.89 12.98 12.84
C TYR A 33 -32.85 13.78 13.64
N GLY A 34 -33.35 14.68 14.51
CA GLY A 34 -32.80 15.11 15.80
C GLY A 34 -31.29 15.37 15.96
N THR A 35 -30.92 16.64 16.05
CA THR A 35 -29.55 17.18 16.14
C THR A 35 -28.78 16.90 17.44
N THR A 36 -29.41 16.34 18.48
CA THR A 36 -28.78 16.22 19.81
C THR A 36 -27.93 14.95 20.00
N VAL A 37 -28.22 13.87 19.27
CA VAL A 37 -27.49 12.58 19.40
C VAL A 37 -26.16 12.58 18.64
N ILE A 38 -26.09 13.33 17.54
CA ILE A 38 -24.96 13.35 16.59
C ILE A 38 -23.68 13.92 17.25
N PHE A 39 -23.80 14.93 18.11
CA PHE A 39 -22.65 15.57 18.75
C PHE A 39 -21.91 14.66 19.74
N LYS A 40 -22.59 13.70 20.38
CA LYS A 40 -21.96 12.77 21.34
C LYS A 40 -21.17 11.66 20.64
N ILE A 41 -21.54 11.31 19.41
CA ILE A 41 -20.85 10.31 18.57
C ILE A 41 -19.57 10.89 17.94
N LEU A 42 -19.50 12.21 17.72
CA LEU A 42 -18.36 12.89 17.09
C LEU A 42 -17.11 13.08 17.99
N LYS A 43 -17.17 12.77 19.29
CA LYS A 43 -16.05 12.99 20.24
C LYS A 43 -15.09 11.81 20.44
N LYS A 44 -15.42 10.60 19.97
CA LYS A 44 -14.43 9.53 19.79
C LYS A 44 -14.03 9.55 18.32
N ARG A 45 -12.81 9.98 17.98
CA ARG A 45 -12.26 9.68 16.65
C ARG A 45 -12.12 8.15 16.57
N PRO A 46 -13.00 7.40 15.88
CA PRO A 46 -12.69 6.01 15.64
C PRO A 46 -11.54 6.02 14.64
N GLU A 47 -10.52 5.21 14.91
CA GLU A 47 -9.41 5.01 13.98
C GLU A 47 -9.96 4.77 12.56
N LEU A 48 -9.52 5.62 11.64
CA LEU A 48 -10.22 5.95 10.42
C LEU A 48 -10.21 4.79 9.40
N SER A 49 -11.20 3.88 9.46
CA SER A 49 -11.60 2.91 8.43
C SER A 49 -10.56 1.82 8.04
N PRO A 50 -10.97 0.66 7.49
CA PRO A 50 -10.01 -0.29 6.91
C PRO A 50 -9.39 0.33 5.65
N VAL A 51 -8.21 0.94 5.83
CA VAL A 51 -7.36 1.43 4.74
C VAL A 51 -6.82 0.20 4.00
N CYS A 52 -7.06 0.09 2.69
CA CYS A 52 -6.57 -1.05 1.94
C CYS A 52 -5.03 -1.12 1.99
N PRO A 53 -4.41 -2.31 1.92
CA PRO A 53 -2.96 -2.45 2.08
C PRO A 53 -2.15 -1.57 1.14
N GLY A 54 -2.63 -1.35 -0.10
CA GLY A 54 -2.04 -0.37 -1.02
C GLY A 54 -2.01 1.05 -0.45
N GLN A 55 -3.15 1.61 -0.06
CA GLN A 55 -3.22 2.95 0.53
C GLN A 55 -2.38 3.06 1.82
N LYS A 56 -2.34 2.00 2.63
CA LYS A 56 -1.52 1.96 3.84
C LYS A 56 -0.03 2.00 3.50
N ALA A 57 0.42 1.24 2.50
CA ALA A 57 1.80 1.27 2.03
C ALA A 57 2.18 2.65 1.48
N GLY A 58 1.30 3.29 0.71
CA GLY A 58 1.49 4.65 0.23
C GLY A 58 1.67 5.68 1.36
N LYS A 59 0.83 5.60 2.40
CA LYS A 59 0.95 6.44 3.61
C LYS A 59 2.26 6.20 4.35
N LEU A 60 2.67 4.94 4.53
CA LEU A 60 3.94 4.60 5.17
C LEU A 60 5.14 5.15 4.40
N PHE A 61 5.11 5.02 3.07
CA PHE A 61 6.15 5.56 2.19
C PHE A 61 6.24 7.09 2.26
N ALA A 62 5.08 7.77 2.26
CA ALA A 62 5.01 9.21 2.45
C ALA A 62 5.57 9.66 3.81
N ASN A 63 5.39 8.82 4.84
CA ASN A 63 5.92 9.03 6.19
C ASN A 63 7.37 8.53 6.38
N GLY A 64 8.14 8.43 5.30
CA GLY A 64 9.58 8.18 5.37
C GLY A 64 10.02 6.72 5.36
N HIS A 65 9.10 5.75 5.27
CA HIS A 65 9.48 4.36 5.05
C HIS A 65 9.98 4.18 3.61
N ASN A 66 10.94 3.30 3.40
CA ASN A 66 11.30 2.89 2.04
C ASN A 66 10.24 1.90 1.48
N CYS A 67 10.36 1.54 0.20
CA CYS A 67 9.41 0.65 -0.48
C CYS A 67 9.26 -0.71 0.23
N THR A 68 10.36 -1.30 0.70
CA THR A 68 10.39 -2.61 1.37
C THR A 68 9.65 -2.57 2.71
N GLN A 69 10.01 -1.60 3.55
CA GLN A 69 9.39 -1.37 4.86
C GLN A 69 7.89 -1.11 4.70
N ALA A 70 7.51 -0.24 3.76
CA ALA A 70 6.13 0.14 3.51
C ALA A 70 5.27 -1.06 3.08
N VAL A 71 5.71 -1.85 2.09
CA VAL A 71 4.96 -3.05 1.66
C VAL A 71 4.86 -4.05 2.81
N LEU A 72 5.98 -4.38 3.44
CA LEU A 72 6.02 -5.38 4.51
C LEU A 72 5.09 -5.04 5.67
N GLN A 73 5.18 -3.80 6.18
CA GLN A 73 4.36 -3.36 7.31
C GLN A 73 2.89 -3.18 6.92
N ALA A 74 2.61 -2.75 5.69
CA ALA A 74 1.24 -2.60 5.23
C ALA A 74 0.50 -3.94 5.20
N THR A 75 1.14 -4.98 4.67
CA THR A 75 0.52 -6.30 4.43
C THR A 75 0.58 -7.23 5.63
N THR A 76 1.64 -7.17 6.43
CA THR A 76 1.79 -8.05 7.62
C THR A 76 1.35 -7.40 8.92
N GLY A 77 1.30 -6.06 8.96
CA GLY A 77 1.12 -5.30 10.20
C GLY A 77 2.34 -5.29 11.12
N ARG A 78 3.45 -5.96 10.78
CA ARG A 78 4.64 -6.00 11.63
C ARG A 78 5.28 -4.63 11.73
N LYS A 79 5.54 -4.20 12.97
CA LYS A 79 6.26 -2.97 13.33
C LYS A 79 7.54 -3.26 14.11
N ASP A 80 7.94 -4.53 14.14
CA ASP A 80 9.13 -4.98 14.84
C ASP A 80 10.35 -4.16 14.39
N ARG A 81 11.07 -3.62 15.37
CA ARG A 81 12.16 -2.68 15.12
C ARG A 81 13.28 -3.33 14.32
N ASP A 82 13.62 -4.57 14.61
CA ASP A 82 14.79 -5.23 14.04
C ASP A 82 14.47 -5.72 12.63
N ILE A 83 13.25 -6.20 12.39
CA ILE A 83 12.74 -6.45 11.04
C ILE A 83 12.70 -5.17 10.21
N MET A 84 12.23 -4.04 10.76
CA MET A 84 12.17 -2.77 10.02
C MET A 84 13.56 -2.19 9.74
N LYS A 85 14.54 -2.37 10.64
CA LYS A 85 15.95 -2.03 10.40
C LYS A 85 16.53 -2.88 9.26
N MET A 86 16.27 -4.18 9.26
CA MET A 86 16.68 -5.08 8.18
C MET A 86 16.04 -4.68 6.85
N ALA A 87 14.73 -4.46 6.82
CA ALA A 87 13.99 -4.01 5.64
C ALA A 87 14.50 -2.66 5.09
N LYS A 88 15.06 -1.80 5.95
CA LYS A 88 15.65 -0.52 5.54
C LYS A 88 16.80 -0.69 4.54
N ALA A 89 17.60 -1.74 4.66
CA ALA A 89 18.78 -1.99 3.81
C ALA A 89 18.44 -2.21 2.33
N PHE A 90 17.21 -2.65 2.04
CA PHE A 90 16.75 -2.93 0.67
C PHE A 90 16.25 -1.68 -0.09
N GLY A 91 16.19 -0.53 0.58
CA GLY A 91 15.77 0.75 -0.02
C GLY A 91 16.65 1.20 -1.19
N GLY A 92 16.07 1.92 -2.16
CA GLY A 92 16.79 2.33 -3.37
C GLY A 92 17.16 1.17 -4.30
N GLY A 93 16.61 -0.02 -4.02
CA GLY A 93 16.81 -1.23 -4.79
C GLY A 93 18.05 -2.03 -4.37
N ILE A 94 18.22 -2.26 -3.07
CA ILE A 94 19.45 -2.69 -2.39
C ILE A 94 20.43 -1.53 -2.25
N SER A 95 20.30 -0.78 -1.15
CA SER A 95 21.21 0.29 -0.73
C SER A 95 21.62 1.29 -1.84
N ASP A 96 20.63 1.88 -2.51
CA ASP A 96 20.81 2.85 -3.60
C ASP A 96 21.62 2.34 -4.82
N ARG A 97 21.81 1.02 -4.96
CA ARG A 97 22.49 0.40 -6.12
C ARG A 97 21.57 0.21 -7.33
N LYS A 98 20.28 0.57 -7.20
CA LYS A 98 19.27 0.53 -8.28
C LYS A 98 19.10 -0.86 -8.90
N CYS A 99 19.39 -1.91 -8.14
CA CYS A 99 19.24 -3.32 -8.53
C CYS A 99 17.80 -3.77 -8.19
N LEU A 100 17.59 -4.85 -7.43
CA LEU A 100 16.26 -5.40 -7.16
C LEU A 100 15.32 -4.42 -6.45
N CYS A 101 14.12 -4.19 -6.98
CA CYS A 101 13.12 -3.28 -6.42
C CYS A 101 12.70 -3.67 -4.99
N GLY A 102 12.82 -2.71 -4.07
CA GLY A 102 12.49 -2.95 -2.67
C GLY A 102 11.02 -3.29 -2.40
N ALA A 103 10.08 -2.85 -3.24
CA ALA A 103 8.65 -3.15 -3.06
C ALA A 103 8.38 -4.66 -3.18
N VAL A 104 8.91 -5.32 -4.22
CA VAL A 104 8.76 -6.77 -4.40
C VAL A 104 9.52 -7.54 -3.31
N THR A 105 10.68 -7.05 -2.88
CA THR A 105 11.40 -7.63 -1.74
C THR A 105 10.55 -7.60 -0.46
N GLY A 106 9.86 -6.50 -0.17
CA GLY A 106 8.97 -6.41 0.98
C GLY A 106 7.79 -7.38 0.89
N GLY A 107 7.28 -7.62 -0.31
CA GLY A 107 6.26 -8.63 -0.59
C GLY A 107 6.75 -10.06 -0.34
N LEU A 108 7.95 -10.39 -0.82
CA LEU A 108 8.59 -11.69 -0.57
C LEU A 108 8.80 -11.94 0.92
N MET A 109 9.27 -10.94 1.66
CA MET A 109 9.38 -11.00 3.12
C MET A 109 8.02 -11.27 3.78
N ALA A 110 6.96 -10.61 3.31
CA ALA A 110 5.61 -10.81 3.83
C ALA A 110 5.10 -12.23 3.59
N LEU A 111 5.29 -12.79 2.38
CA LEU A 111 4.95 -14.18 2.06
C LEU A 111 5.69 -15.15 2.98
N GLY A 112 7.00 -14.97 3.16
CA GLY A 112 7.82 -15.82 4.02
C GLY A 112 7.35 -15.81 5.46
N LEU A 113 7.07 -14.62 6.03
CA LEU A 113 6.54 -14.47 7.39
C LEU A 113 5.15 -15.08 7.59
N LYS A 114 4.42 -15.36 6.51
CA LYS A 114 3.10 -15.97 6.51
C LYS A 114 3.13 -17.45 6.12
N GLY A 115 4.32 -18.04 5.99
CA GLY A 115 4.49 -19.45 5.61
C GLY A 115 4.14 -19.75 4.16
N LYS A 116 4.11 -18.72 3.29
CA LYS A 116 3.72 -18.82 1.87
C LYS A 116 4.91 -18.63 0.91
N SER A 117 6.12 -19.02 1.34
CA SER A 117 7.35 -18.88 0.53
C SER A 117 7.26 -19.59 -0.83
N ASN A 118 6.44 -20.65 -0.94
CA ASN A 118 6.16 -21.35 -2.19
C ASN A 118 5.50 -20.46 -3.26
N LYS A 119 4.88 -19.33 -2.88
CA LYS A 119 4.30 -18.35 -3.81
C LYS A 119 5.27 -17.26 -4.28
N SER A 120 6.55 -17.34 -3.90
CA SER A 120 7.54 -16.29 -4.21
C SER A 120 7.76 -16.11 -5.72
N GLY A 121 7.84 -17.22 -6.47
CA GLY A 121 7.96 -17.17 -7.93
C GLY A 121 6.75 -16.51 -8.58
N GLU A 122 5.54 -16.89 -8.15
CA GLU A 122 4.30 -16.28 -8.63
C GLU A 122 4.24 -14.77 -8.36
N LEU A 123 4.72 -14.31 -7.20
CA LEU A 123 4.77 -12.88 -6.90
C LEU A 123 5.74 -12.15 -7.84
N ILE A 124 6.90 -12.75 -8.14
CA ILE A 124 7.85 -12.19 -9.11
C ILE A 124 7.22 -12.08 -10.49
N ASP A 125 6.52 -13.12 -10.94
CA ASP A 125 5.88 -13.14 -12.25
C ASP A 125 4.77 -12.09 -12.35
N ARG A 126 3.90 -11.99 -11.34
CA ARG A 126 2.88 -10.94 -11.25
C ARG A 126 3.50 -9.55 -11.23
N PHE A 127 4.55 -9.34 -10.43
CA PHE A 127 5.24 -8.06 -10.36
C PHE A 127 5.85 -7.67 -11.72
N ARG A 128 6.47 -8.61 -12.44
CA ARG A 128 7.01 -8.37 -13.79
C ARG A 128 5.91 -8.07 -14.80
N LYS A 129 4.77 -8.76 -14.71
CA LYS A 129 3.61 -8.51 -15.57
C LYS A 129 3.06 -7.10 -15.35
N ASP A 130 2.96 -6.68 -14.09
CA ASP A 130 2.34 -5.39 -13.74
C ASP A 130 3.29 -4.20 -13.93
N GLN A 131 4.58 -4.38 -13.64
CA GLN A 131 5.58 -3.29 -13.60
C GLN A 131 6.61 -3.35 -14.74
N GLY A 132 6.68 -4.44 -15.49
CA GLY A 132 7.60 -4.65 -16.62
C GLY A 132 8.99 -5.21 -16.25
N ALA A 133 9.51 -4.92 -15.06
CA ALA A 133 10.83 -5.41 -14.62
C ALA A 133 10.91 -5.53 -13.09
N THR A 134 11.87 -6.29 -12.57
CA THR A 134 12.20 -6.31 -11.13
C THR A 134 13.31 -5.32 -10.76
N CYS A 135 14.14 -4.92 -11.71
CA CYS A 135 15.25 -3.99 -11.48
C CYS A 135 14.75 -2.54 -11.33
N CYS A 136 15.05 -1.92 -10.19
CA CYS A 136 14.70 -0.56 -9.81
C CYS A 136 15.17 0.49 -10.82
N VAL A 137 16.37 0.30 -11.42
CA VAL A 137 16.86 1.16 -12.51
C VAL A 137 15.95 1.11 -13.75
N ALA A 138 15.46 -0.07 -14.11
CA ALA A 138 14.57 -0.23 -15.26
C ALA A 138 13.19 0.39 -14.97
N LEU A 139 12.66 0.15 -13.77
CA LEU A 139 11.40 0.73 -13.30
C LEU A 139 11.40 2.26 -13.19
N SER A 140 12.59 2.86 -13.10
CA SER A 140 12.78 4.30 -12.94
C SER A 140 13.44 4.94 -14.16
N ARG A 141 13.47 4.23 -15.29
CA ARG A 141 14.10 4.71 -16.52
C ARG A 141 13.45 6.02 -16.97
N GLY A 142 14.29 7.00 -17.32
CA GLY A 142 13.84 8.34 -17.72
C GLY A 142 13.47 9.28 -16.56
N LEU A 143 13.53 8.82 -15.31
CA LEU A 143 13.26 9.66 -14.14
C LEU A 143 14.57 10.12 -13.49
N LYS A 144 14.64 11.39 -13.11
CA LYS A 144 15.77 11.92 -12.33
C LYS A 144 15.78 11.27 -10.95
N TRP A 145 16.91 10.68 -10.57
CA TRP A 145 17.04 9.98 -9.28
C TRP A 145 16.72 10.91 -8.11
N LYS A 146 15.94 10.38 -7.15
CA LYS A 146 15.42 11.12 -5.97
C LYS A 146 14.57 12.36 -6.28
N SER A 147 14.17 12.60 -7.54
CA SER A 147 13.21 13.66 -7.87
C SER A 147 11.80 13.33 -7.36
N LYS A 148 10.91 14.32 -7.37
CA LYS A 148 9.50 14.15 -6.98
C LYS A 148 8.81 13.10 -7.85
N GLU A 149 9.07 13.12 -9.16
CA GLU A 149 8.53 12.18 -10.15
C GLU A 149 9.01 10.75 -9.85
N HIS A 150 10.31 10.57 -9.59
CA HIS A 150 10.86 9.28 -9.19
C HIS A 150 10.23 8.77 -7.89
N ARG A 151 10.11 9.62 -6.86
CA ARG A 151 9.49 9.26 -5.58
C ARG A 151 8.00 8.91 -5.75
N ASN A 152 7.27 9.61 -6.61
CA ASN A 152 5.88 9.31 -6.93
C ASN A 152 5.75 7.98 -7.66
N ASN A 153 6.65 7.66 -8.61
CA ASN A 153 6.69 6.35 -9.25
C ASN A 153 6.98 5.23 -8.23
N CYS A 154 7.97 5.40 -7.35
CA CYS A 154 8.23 4.43 -6.28
C CYS A 154 7.02 4.23 -5.36
N ARG A 155 6.29 5.31 -5.03
CA ARG A 155 5.08 5.23 -4.23
C ARG A 155 3.99 4.44 -4.96
N ARG A 156 3.71 4.72 -6.23
CA ARG A 156 2.73 3.97 -7.03
C ARG A 156 3.05 2.47 -7.04
N ILE A 157 4.29 2.11 -7.36
CA ILE A 157 4.76 0.71 -7.35
C ILE A 157 4.55 0.08 -5.97
N THR A 158 4.88 0.80 -4.90
CA THR A 158 4.70 0.35 -3.51
C THR A 158 3.24 0.08 -3.18
N GLU A 159 2.32 0.96 -3.57
CA GLU A 159 0.88 0.80 -3.35
C GLU A 159 0.32 -0.40 -4.14
N GLU A 160 0.66 -0.53 -5.42
CA GLU A 160 0.21 -1.64 -6.28
C GLU A 160 0.74 -2.98 -5.78
N THR A 161 2.04 -3.06 -5.46
CA THR A 161 2.65 -4.29 -4.93
C THR A 161 2.00 -4.73 -3.63
N ALA A 162 1.69 -3.79 -2.73
CA ALA A 162 1.02 -4.13 -1.49
C ALA A 162 -0.41 -4.65 -1.69
N ARG A 163 -1.13 -4.22 -2.73
CA ARG A 163 -2.42 -4.82 -3.12
C ARG A 163 -2.20 -6.26 -3.58
N THR A 164 -1.34 -6.47 -4.58
CA THR A 164 -1.04 -7.81 -5.13
C THR A 164 -0.60 -8.79 -4.05
N VAL A 165 0.30 -8.37 -3.15
CA VAL A 165 0.76 -9.21 -2.03
C VAL A 165 -0.39 -9.54 -1.09
N SER A 166 -1.26 -8.57 -0.76
CA SER A 166 -2.41 -8.82 0.11
C SER A 166 -3.35 -9.88 -0.45
N ASP A 167 -3.55 -9.92 -1.76
CA ASP A 167 -4.43 -10.89 -2.42
C ASP A 167 -3.82 -12.30 -2.43
N MET A 168 -2.50 -12.41 -2.20
CA MET A 168 -1.78 -13.68 -2.14
C MET A 168 -1.63 -14.24 -0.72
N LEU A 169 -1.83 -13.38 0.30
CA LEU A 169 -1.77 -13.70 1.74
C LEU A 169 -2.97 -14.47 2.25
#